data_AF-A0A084VW54-F1
#
_entry.id   AF-A0A084VW54-F1
#
_cell.length_a   1.000
_cell.length_b   1.000
_cell.length_c   1.000
_cell.angle_alpha   90.00
_cell.angle_beta   90.00
_cell.angle_gamma   90.00
#
_symmetry.space_group_name_H-M   'P 1'
#
loop_
_entity.id
_entity.type
_entity.pdbx_description
1 polymer ?
#
loop_
_entity_poly.entity_id
_entity_poly.type
_entity_poly.pdbx_seq_one_letter_code
_entity_poly.pdbx_strand_id
1 'polypeptide(L)'
;MSDDEGKFDSILFAMAEQHPGGVPEMLATIAGFLNRKTDFFVGGEDCDWEKLVLKIFRNEANKAQEVARKKRQQREEEERRRQEVLRKKREEEEQSKTATITELTDEEAEQLQKELDAKK
;
A
#
# COMPACT_ATOMS: atom_id res chain seq x y z
N MET A 1 -18.79 -0.80 -6.04
CA MET A 1 -18.13 -0.71 -7.35
C MET A 1 -19.19 -1.07 -8.35
N SER A 2 -19.67 -0.08 -9.10
CA SER A 2 -20.81 -0.26 -10.00
C SER A 2 -20.39 -1.19 -11.14
N ASP A 3 -21.22 -2.17 -11.51
CA ASP A 3 -20.94 -3.14 -12.59
C ASP A 3 -20.56 -2.52 -13.96
N ASP A 4 -20.74 -1.20 -14.12
CA ASP A 4 -20.38 -0.46 -15.33
C ASP A 4 -18.88 -0.10 -15.46
N GLU A 5 -18.10 -0.06 -14.37
CA GLU A 5 -16.73 0.48 -14.41
C GLU A 5 -15.78 -0.29 -15.34
N GLY A 6 -16.01 -1.60 -15.52
CA GLY A 6 -15.17 -2.46 -16.39
C GLY A 6 -15.87 -2.95 -17.67
N LYS A 7 -17.08 -2.48 -17.95
CA LYS A 7 -17.89 -2.99 -19.07
C LYS A 7 -17.20 -2.82 -20.43
N PHE A 8 -16.40 -1.76 -20.58
CA PHE A 8 -15.70 -1.45 -21.81
C PHE A 8 -14.23 -1.89 -21.81
N ASP A 9 -13.72 -2.44 -20.71
CA ASP A 9 -12.31 -2.79 -20.56
C ASP A 9 -11.86 -3.77 -21.64
N SER A 10 -12.64 -4.81 -21.94
CA SER A 10 -12.31 -5.77 -22.99
C SER A 10 -12.14 -5.11 -24.37
N ILE A 11 -12.94 -4.08 -24.67
CA ILE A 11 -12.86 -3.34 -25.94
C ILE A 11 -11.65 -2.41 -25.92
N LEU A 12 -11.41 -1.73 -24.80
CA LEU A 12 -10.26 -0.82 -24.64
C LEU A 12 -8.94 -1.59 -24.66
N PHE A 13 -8.89 -2.79 -24.08
CA PHE A 13 -7.73 -3.68 -24.15
C PHE A 13 -7.45 -4.14 -25.57
N ALA A 14 -8.47 -4.65 -26.28
CA ALA A 14 -8.32 -5.05 -27.67
C ALA A 14 -7.87 -3.90 -28.57
N MET A 15 -8.29 -2.67 -28.26
CA MET A 15 -7.81 -1.47 -28.93
C MET A 15 -6.35 -1.18 -28.55
N ALA A 16 -5.97 -1.22 -27.27
CA ALA A 16 -4.60 -0.98 -26.83
C ALA A 16 -3.59 -1.97 -27.42
N GLU A 17 -3.95 -3.25 -27.56
CA GLU A 17 -3.10 -4.28 -28.19
C GLU A 17 -2.75 -3.96 -29.65
N GLN A 18 -3.63 -3.26 -30.37
CA GLN A 18 -3.42 -2.88 -31.76
C GLN A 18 -2.55 -1.64 -31.95
N HIS A 19 -2.21 -0.92 -30.87
CA HIS A 19 -1.40 0.29 -30.92
C HIS A 19 0.03 -0.01 -30.45
N PRO A 20 0.99 -0.30 -31.36
CA PRO A 20 2.37 -0.61 -30.99
C PRO A 20 3.10 0.57 -30.32
N GLY A 21 2.64 1.81 -30.55
CA GLY A 21 3.10 3.02 -29.88
C GLY A 21 2.51 3.23 -28.47
N GLY A 22 1.69 2.30 -27.98
CA GLY A 22 1.14 2.30 -26.63
C GLY A 22 0.11 3.40 -26.37
N VAL A 23 0.07 3.88 -25.12
CA VAL A 23 -0.94 4.84 -24.63
C VAL A 23 -1.02 6.14 -25.45
N PRO A 24 0.10 6.79 -25.84
CA PRO A 24 0.03 8.01 -26.64
C PRO A 24 -0.69 7.83 -27.98
N GLU A 25 -0.44 6.71 -28.67
CA GLU A 25 -1.06 6.41 -29.96
C GLU A 25 -2.55 6.08 -29.79
N MET A 26 -2.90 5.29 -28.78
CA MET A 26 -4.30 5.00 -28.42
C MET A 26 -5.09 6.28 -28.15
N LEU A 27 -4.54 7.21 -27.36
CA LEU A 27 -5.19 8.50 -27.06
C LEU A 27 -5.33 9.37 -28.31
N ALA A 28 -4.33 9.37 -29.20
CA ALA A 28 -4.42 10.07 -30.49
C ALA A 28 -5.53 9.49 -31.37
N THR A 29 -5.71 8.16 -31.38
CA THR A 29 -6.80 7.50 -32.10
C THR A 29 -8.17 7.90 -31.56
N ILE A 30 -8.34 7.97 -30.24
CA ILE A 30 -9.58 8.44 -29.60
C ILE A 30 -9.86 9.90 -29.97
N ALA A 31 -8.86 10.78 -29.85
CA ALA A 31 -9.01 12.19 -30.25
C ALA A 31 -9.36 12.33 -31.75
N GLY A 32 -8.73 11.54 -32.61
CA GLY A 32 -9.03 11.49 -34.04
C GLY A 32 -10.45 10.99 -34.35
N PHE A 33 -10.95 10.01 -33.58
CA PHE A 33 -12.34 9.57 -33.67
C PHE A 33 -13.31 10.70 -33.31
N LEU A 34 -13.08 11.37 -32.17
CA LEU A 34 -13.91 12.50 -31.75
C LEU A 34 -13.92 13.61 -32.81
N ASN A 35 -12.77 13.96 -33.38
CA ASN A 35 -12.71 14.96 -34.45
C ASN A 35 -13.52 14.59 -35.71
N ARG A 36 -13.54 13.30 -36.09
CA ARG A 36 -14.19 12.85 -37.33
C ARG A 36 -15.68 12.50 -37.17
N LYS A 37 -16.10 12.12 -35.97
CA LYS A 37 -17.42 11.51 -35.73
C LYS A 37 -18.29 12.31 -34.78
N THR A 38 -17.75 13.32 -34.13
CA THR A 38 -18.51 14.19 -33.22
C THR A 38 -18.14 15.65 -33.48
N ASP A 39 -18.90 16.55 -32.89
CA ASP A 39 -18.63 17.99 -32.84
C ASP A 39 -17.76 18.37 -31.63
N PHE A 40 -17.07 17.42 -30.99
CA PHE A 40 -16.41 17.60 -29.69
C PHE A 40 -15.48 18.82 -29.61
N PHE A 41 -14.73 19.12 -30.68
CA PHE A 41 -13.78 20.24 -30.71
C PHE A 41 -14.37 21.57 -31.19
N VAL A 42 -15.60 21.57 -31.73
CA VAL A 42 -16.22 22.74 -32.39
C VAL A 42 -17.62 23.08 -31.89
N GLY A 43 -18.25 22.19 -31.13
CA GLY A 43 -19.65 22.29 -30.70
C GLY A 43 -19.86 23.00 -29.36
N GLY A 44 -18.80 23.31 -28.62
CA GLY A 44 -18.85 24.02 -27.33
C GLY A 44 -18.38 25.48 -27.41
N GLU A 45 -18.41 26.19 -26.28
CA GLU A 45 -17.79 27.52 -26.18
C GLU A 45 -16.26 27.41 -26.26
N ASP A 46 -15.59 28.53 -26.56
CA ASP A 46 -14.14 28.58 -26.75
C ASP A 46 -13.39 27.92 -25.57
N CYS A 47 -12.64 26.85 -25.89
CA CYS A 47 -11.81 26.06 -24.96
C CYS A 47 -12.55 25.18 -23.94
N ASP A 48 -13.83 24.85 -24.15
CA ASP A 48 -14.56 23.94 -23.24
C ASP A 48 -14.06 22.49 -23.28
N TRP A 49 -13.69 22.01 -24.47
CA TRP A 49 -13.23 20.63 -24.66
C TRP A 49 -11.94 20.34 -23.87
N GLU A 50 -11.01 21.30 -23.82
CA GLU A 50 -9.71 21.13 -23.14
C GLU A 50 -9.90 21.00 -21.63
N LYS A 51 -10.70 21.90 -21.04
CA LYS A 51 -11.04 21.86 -19.61
C LYS A 51 -11.72 20.55 -19.24
N LEU A 52 -12.61 20.06 -20.10
CA LEU A 52 -13.32 18.79 -19.89
C LEU A 52 -12.34 17.61 -19.85
N VAL A 53 -11.46 17.50 -20.85
CA VAL A 53 -10.45 16.42 -20.89
C VAL A 53 -9.54 16.49 -19.66
N LEU A 54 -8.98 17.65 -19.36
CA LEU A 54 -8.08 17.81 -18.21
C LEU A 54 -8.78 17.48 -16.88
N LYS A 55 -10.05 17.85 -16.72
CA LYS A 55 -10.83 17.54 -15.52
C LYS A 55 -11.01 16.03 -15.34
N ILE A 56 -11.33 15.29 -16.41
CA ILE A 56 -11.51 13.83 -16.36
C ILE A 56 -10.18 13.15 -15.98
N PHE A 57 -9.09 13.49 -16.65
CA PHE A 57 -7.78 12.89 -16.39
C PHE A 57 -7.24 13.22 -14.99
N ARG A 58 -7.44 14.45 -14.50
CA ARG A 58 -7.05 14.83 -13.13
C ARG A 58 -7.82 14.04 -12.09
N ASN A 59 -9.12 13.79 -12.30
CA ASN A 59 -9.91 12.98 -11.38
C ASN A 59 -9.39 11.55 -11.27
N GLU A 60 -9.11 10.89 -12.39
CA GLU A 60 -8.55 9.53 -12.38
C GLU A 60 -7.13 9.50 -11.81
N ALA A 61 -6.29 10.49 -12.12
CA ALA A 61 -4.97 10.63 -11.53
C ALA A 61 -5.03 10.75 -10.00
N ASN A 62 -5.95 11.56 -9.46
CA ASN A 62 -6.13 11.71 -8.02
C ASN A 62 -6.56 10.38 -7.36
N LYS A 63 -7.49 9.63 -7.98
CA LYS A 63 -7.89 8.30 -7.48
C LYS A 63 -6.69 7.34 -7.44
N ALA A 64 -5.93 7.27 -8.53
CA ALA A 64 -4.76 6.41 -8.64
C ALA A 64 -3.67 6.77 -7.60
N GLN A 65 -3.42 8.07 -7.40
CA GLN A 65 -2.48 8.56 -6.40
C GLN A 65 -2.91 8.24 -4.97
N GLU A 66 -4.20 8.38 -4.65
CA GLU A 66 -4.74 8.01 -3.34
C GLU A 66 -4.61 6.51 -3.06
N VAL A 67 -4.87 5.65 -4.04
CA VAL A 67 -4.65 4.20 -3.93
C VAL A 67 -3.18 3.89 -3.72
N ALA A 68 -2.29 4.50 -4.49
CA ALA A 68 -0.84 4.33 -4.36
C ALA A 68 -0.32 4.78 -2.99
N ARG A 69 -0.82 5.92 -2.50
CA ARG A 69 -0.49 6.47 -1.17
C ARG A 69 -0.92 5.53 -0.06
N LYS A 70 -2.16 5.03 -0.09
CA LYS A 70 -2.67 4.06 0.91
C LYS A 70 -1.86 2.77 0.90
N LYS A 71 -1.54 2.23 -0.27
CA LYS A 71 -0.69 1.02 -0.40
C LYS A 71 0.73 1.23 0.12
N ARG A 72 1.28 2.45 -0.03
CA ARG A 72 2.57 2.81 0.57
C ARG A 72 2.49 2.85 2.10
N GLN A 73 1.49 3.53 2.65
CA GLN A 73 1.30 3.63 4.10
C GLN A 73 1.09 2.26 4.75
N GLN A 74 0.30 1.37 4.13
CA GLN A 74 0.10 0.00 4.61
C GLN A 74 1.42 -0.79 4.66
N ARG A 75 2.26 -0.68 3.63
CA ARG A 75 3.57 -1.35 3.62
C ARG A 75 4.49 -0.81 4.71
N GLU A 76 4.53 0.50 4.91
CA GLU A 76 5.33 1.13 5.97
C GLU A 76 4.84 0.71 7.37
N GLU A 77 3.53 0.59 7.58
CA GLU A 77 2.96 0.12 8.85
C GLU A 77 3.24 -1.37 9.10
N GLU A 78 3.08 -2.23 8.09
CA GLU A 78 3.43 -3.64 8.19
C GLU A 78 4.92 -3.85 8.50
N GLU A 79 5.79 -3.07 7.85
CA GLU A 79 7.22 -3.14 8.09
C GLU A 79 7.57 -2.69 9.52
N ARG A 80 6.97 -1.60 10.00
CA ARG A 80 7.12 -1.17 11.40
C ARG A 80 6.64 -2.23 12.40
N ARG A 81 5.47 -2.83 12.17
CA ARG A 81 4.95 -3.91 13.03
C ARG A 81 5.89 -5.13 13.04
N ARG A 82 6.42 -5.53 11.88
CA ARG A 82 7.40 -6.63 11.79
C ARG A 82 8.68 -6.31 12.57
N GLN A 83 9.20 -5.09 12.43
CA GLN A 83 10.39 -4.65 13.16
C GLN A 83 10.15 -4.61 14.67
N GLU A 84 8.98 -4.14 15.14
CA GLU A 84 8.64 -4.15 16.56
C GLU A 84 8.53 -5.57 17.14
N VAL A 85 7.91 -6.51 16.42
CA VAL A 85 7.84 -7.93 16.84
C VAL A 85 9.22 -8.56 16.88
N LEU A 86 10.08 -8.31 15.89
CA LEU A 86 11.46 -8.78 15.86
C LEU A 86 12.27 -8.21 17.03
N ARG A 87 12.09 -6.92 17.35
CA ARG A 87 12.78 -6.29 18.48
C ARG A 87 12.33 -6.88 19.81
N LYS A 88 11.02 -7.03 20.02
CA LYS A 88 10.48 -7.68 21.23
C LYS A 88 10.98 -9.11 21.39
N LYS A 89 11.00 -9.91 20.33
CA LYS A 89 11.56 -11.26 20.38
C LYS A 89 13.04 -11.29 20.76
N ARG A 90 13.84 -10.35 20.23
CA ARG A 90 15.26 -10.23 20.62
C ARG A 90 15.42 -9.82 22.07
N GLU A 91 14.63 -8.85 22.54
CA GLU A 91 14.62 -8.43 23.95
C GLU A 91 14.21 -9.58 24.88
N GLU A 92 13.19 -10.38 24.51
CA GLU A 92 12.77 -11.59 25.25
C GLU A 92 13.85 -12.68 25.25
N GLU A 93 14.52 -12.93 24.12
CA GLU A 93 15.63 -13.88 24.03
C GLU A 93 16.85 -13.43 24.85
N GLU A 94 17.16 -12.13 24.86
CA GLU A 94 18.23 -11.57 25.69
C GLU A 94 17.88 -11.65 27.19
N GLN A 95 16.64 -11.30 27.57
CA GLN A 95 16.18 -11.45 28.95
C GLN A 95 16.19 -12.92 29.41
N SER A 96 15.76 -13.85 28.54
CA SER A 96 15.81 -15.29 28.82
C SER A 96 17.25 -15.82 28.94
N LYS A 97 18.21 -15.29 28.18
CA LYS A 97 19.63 -15.63 28.34
C LYS A 97 20.22 -15.08 29.64
N THR A 98 19.78 -13.91 30.09
CA THR A 98 20.20 -13.35 31.38
C THR A 98 19.51 -14.00 32.59
N ALA A 99 18.33 -14.58 32.41
CA ALA A 99 17.65 -15.39 33.41
C ALA A 99 18.24 -16.81 33.45
N THR A 100 19.52 -16.91 33.79
CA THR A 100 20.15 -18.20 34.10
C THR A 100 19.61 -18.67 35.44
N ILE A 101 18.78 -19.72 35.44
CA ILE A 101 18.39 -20.43 36.67
C ILE A 101 19.65 -21.16 37.17
N THR A 102 20.32 -20.58 38.16
CA THR A 102 21.39 -21.24 38.91
C THR A 102 20.76 -22.16 39.94
N GLU A 103 20.99 -23.46 39.83
CA GLU A 103 20.64 -24.40 40.90
C GLU A 103 21.56 -24.13 42.09
N LEU A 104 20.96 -23.74 43.24
CA LEU A 104 21.70 -23.70 44.50
C LEU A 104 22.02 -25.12 44.93
N THR A 105 23.22 -25.32 45.47
CA THR A 105 23.56 -26.58 46.13
C THR A 105 22.78 -26.72 47.45
N ASP A 106 22.54 -27.96 47.90
CA ASP A 106 21.73 -28.24 49.11
C ASP A 106 22.26 -27.50 50.37
N GLU A 107 23.58 -27.33 50.48
CA GLU A 107 24.22 -26.61 51.59
C GLU A 107 23.94 -25.10 51.58
N GLU A 108 23.89 -24.48 50.39
CA GLU A 108 23.61 -23.05 50.22
C GLU A 108 22.13 -22.75 50.43
N ALA A 109 21.25 -23.69 50.05
CA ALA A 109 19.81 -23.60 50.30
C ALA A 109 19.50 -23.61 51.80
N GLU A 110 20.18 -24.45 52.58
CA GLU A 110 20.02 -24.49 54.04
C GLU A 110 20.48 -23.20 54.74
N GLN A 111 21.56 -22.58 54.27
CA GLN A 111 22.04 -21.32 54.84
C GLN A 111 21.06 -20.18 54.58
N LEU A 112 20.53 -20.10 53.35
CA LEU A 112 19.54 -19.08 52.98
C LEU A 112 18.23 -19.23 53.80
N GLN A 113 17.80 -20.47 54.03
CA GLN A 113 16.62 -20.78 54.85
C GLN A 113 16.82 -20.36 56.31
N LYS A 114 18.00 -20.63 56.88
CA LYS A 114 18.35 -20.21 58.26
C LYS A 114 18.38 -18.69 58.41
N GLU A 115 18.85 -17.94 57.41
CA GLU A 115 18.83 -16.48 57.44
C GLU A 115 17.41 -15.88 57.33
N LEU A 116 16.53 -16.50 56.54
CA LEU A 116 15.14 -16.07 56.39
C LEU A 116 14.32 -16.37 57.64
N ASP A 117 14.54 -17.52 58.27
CA ASP A 117 13.89 -17.90 59.53
C ASP A 117 14.40 -17.07 60.72
N ALA A 118 15.65 -16.59 60.68
CA ALA A 118 16.20 -15.67 61.69
C ALA A 118 15.69 -14.22 61.57
N LYS A 119 15.06 -13.86 60.44
CA LYS A 119 14.46 -12.53 60.19
C LYS A 119 12.95 -12.47 60.40
N LYS A 120 12.31 -13.58 60.77
CA LYS A 120 10.91 -13.64 61.24
C LYS A 120 10.84 -13.40 62.74
#